data_AF-X1F546-F1
#
_entry.id   AF-X1F546-F1
#
_cell.length_a   1.000
_cell.length_b   1.000
_cell.length_c   1.000
_cell.angle_alpha   90.00
_cell.angle_beta   90.00
_cell.angle_gamma   90.00
#
_symmetry.space_group_name_H-M   'P 1'
#
loop_
_entity.id
_entity.type
_entity.pdbx_description
1 polymer ?
#
loop_
_entity_poly.entity_id
_entity_poly.type
_entity_poly.pdbx_seq_one_letter_code
_entity_poly.pdbx_strand_id
1 'polypeptide(L)'
;IGKDGEVPKKGVNHSGEWSPGKRDAEGREIPPSHRNARFTLDLGLLENTDSRLHDPRGVVVGGIIYGGRDSDTWVPLEEAFDWTHGIITNGASLESETTAATLGEEGVRKFNLMSNLDFLS
;
A
#
# COMPACT_ATOMS: atom_id res chain seq x y z
N ILE A 1 1.69 -11.82 6.19
CA ILE A 1 2.17 -10.44 6.42
C ILE A 1 2.59 -10.34 7.88
N GLY A 2 3.88 -10.15 8.14
CA GLY A 2 4.47 -10.15 9.47
C GLY A 2 5.99 -10.16 9.34
N LYS A 3 6.70 -9.76 10.39
CA LYS A 3 8.14 -10.01 10.49
C LYS A 3 8.36 -11.52 10.63
N ASP A 4 9.35 -12.06 9.94
CA ASP A 4 9.74 -13.46 10.11
C ASP A 4 10.17 -13.74 11.56
N GLY A 5 9.73 -14.89 12.09
CA GLY A 5 10.05 -15.36 13.44
C GLY A 5 8.90 -15.25 14.45
N GLU A 6 9.20 -15.56 15.70
CA GLU A 6 8.21 -15.54 16.79
C GLU A 6 7.87 -14.10 17.21
N VAL A 7 6.59 -13.87 17.49
CA VAL A 7 6.13 -12.61 18.09
C VAL A 7 6.75 -12.47 19.49
N PRO A 8 7.32 -11.30 19.85
CA PRO A 8 7.87 -11.08 21.18
C PRO A 8 6.87 -11.38 22.29
N LYS A 9 7.31 -12.06 23.36
CA LYS A 9 6.44 -12.41 24.49
C LYS A 9 6.01 -11.21 25.35
N LYS A 10 6.76 -10.11 25.29
CA LYS A 10 6.49 -8.83 25.96
C LYS A 10 7.28 -7.71 25.29
N GLY A 11 6.85 -6.47 25.48
CA GLY A 11 7.56 -5.29 24.99
C GLY A 11 6.82 -4.00 25.31
N VAL A 12 7.21 -2.93 24.62
CA VAL A 12 6.51 -1.64 24.64
C VAL A 12 6.15 -1.30 23.19
N ASN A 13 4.91 -0.90 22.95
CA ASN A 13 4.44 -0.45 21.64
C ASN A 13 3.70 0.90 21.75
N HIS A 14 3.01 1.29 20.68
CA HIS A 14 2.23 2.53 20.59
C HIS A 14 1.12 2.70 21.67
N SER A 15 0.79 1.64 22.42
CA SER A 15 -0.19 1.63 23.51
C SER A 15 0.44 1.49 24.92
N GLY A 16 1.77 1.62 25.04
CA GLY A 16 2.52 1.37 26.28
C GLY A 16 2.99 -0.08 26.41
N GLU A 17 3.06 -0.60 27.63
CA GLU A 17 3.44 -2.01 27.89
C GLU A 17 2.53 -2.98 27.14
N TRP A 18 3.11 -3.95 26.44
CA TRP A 18 2.38 -4.85 25.56
C TRP A 18 2.85 -6.30 25.70
N SER A 19 1.88 -7.22 25.63
CA SER A 19 2.07 -8.66 25.50
C SER A 19 0.99 -9.22 24.57
N PRO A 20 1.19 -10.41 23.97
CA PRO A 20 0.16 -11.06 23.15
C PRO A 20 -1.19 -11.13 23.86
N GLY A 21 -2.27 -10.81 23.15
CA GLY A 21 -3.63 -10.76 23.71
C GLY A 21 -4.02 -9.48 24.44
N LYS A 22 -3.16 -8.44 24.50
CA LYS A 22 -3.55 -7.12 25.02
C LYS A 22 -4.72 -6.56 24.18
N ARG A 23 -5.70 -5.95 24.84
CA ARG A 23 -6.88 -5.34 24.22
C ARG A 23 -7.01 -3.86 24.56
N ASP A 24 -7.65 -3.10 23.68
CA ASP A 24 -8.05 -1.71 23.92
C ASP A 24 -9.35 -1.61 24.75
N ALA A 25 -9.81 -0.38 25.00
CA ALA A 25 -11.02 -0.12 25.77
C ALA A 25 -12.29 -0.68 25.10
N GLU A 26 -12.26 -0.85 23.78
CA GLU A 26 -13.35 -1.43 22.98
C GLU A 26 -13.22 -2.96 22.82
N GLY A 27 -12.24 -3.57 23.49
CA GLY A 27 -12.02 -5.02 23.48
C GLY A 27 -11.34 -5.55 22.22
N ARG A 28 -10.84 -4.69 21.32
CA ARG A 28 -10.11 -5.10 20.11
C ARG A 28 -8.68 -5.46 20.47
N GLU A 29 -8.13 -6.48 19.82
CA GLU A 29 -6.74 -6.89 20.06
C GLU A 29 -5.77 -5.82 19.56
N ILE A 30 -4.83 -5.44 20.41
CA ILE A 30 -3.77 -4.49 20.08
C ILE A 30 -2.60 -5.31 19.51
N PRO A 31 -2.22 -5.13 18.23
CA PRO A 31 -1.06 -5.79 17.65
C PRO A 31 0.27 -5.24 18.19
N PRO A 32 1.39 -5.97 18.03
CA PRO A 32 2.72 -5.50 18.46
C PRO A 32 3.17 -4.21 17.76
N SER A 33 2.63 -3.91 16.58
CA SER A 33 2.87 -2.67 15.84
C SER A 33 1.55 -2.11 15.31
N HIS A 34 1.42 -0.79 15.22
CA HIS A 34 0.22 -0.15 14.68
C HIS A 34 -0.01 -0.58 13.21
N ARG A 35 -1.26 -0.75 12.77
CA ARG A 35 -1.58 -1.19 11.39
C ARG A 35 -1.02 -0.27 10.30
N ASN A 36 -0.84 1.02 10.63
CA ASN A 36 -0.24 2.03 9.77
C ASN A 36 1.16 2.48 10.26
N ALA A 37 1.87 1.67 11.06
CA ALA A 37 3.23 1.99 11.48
C ALA A 37 4.16 2.13 10.26
N ARG A 38 5.05 3.11 10.30
CA ARG A 38 5.97 3.45 9.22
C ARG A 38 7.41 3.36 9.70
N PHE A 39 8.31 3.09 8.77
CA PHE A 39 9.74 3.33 8.93
C PHE A 39 10.17 4.37 7.91
N THR A 40 11.23 5.10 8.22
CA THR A 40 11.82 6.10 7.31
C THR A 40 13.30 5.80 7.22
N LEU A 41 13.82 5.70 6.01
CA LEU A 41 15.23 5.55 5.72
C LEU A 41 15.60 6.36 4.47
N ASP A 42 16.89 6.59 4.30
CA ASP A 42 17.44 7.16 3.07
C ASP A 42 17.45 6.11 1.94
N LEU A 43 17.05 6.51 0.73
CA LEU A 43 17.02 5.61 -0.43
C LEU A 43 18.42 5.13 -0.84
N GLY A 44 19.47 5.91 -0.62
CA GLY A 44 20.86 5.54 -0.94
C GLY A 44 21.39 4.38 -0.11
N LEU A 45 20.69 3.96 0.96
CA LEU A 45 21.03 2.78 1.76
C LEU A 45 20.55 1.46 1.11
N LEU A 46 19.69 1.51 0.09
CA LEU A 46 19.20 0.32 -0.59
C LEU A 46 20.22 -0.14 -1.66
N GLU A 47 20.61 -1.42 -1.62
CA GLU A 47 21.59 -2.01 -2.54
C GLU A 47 21.17 -1.95 -4.02
N ASN A 48 19.86 -1.88 -4.27
CA ASN A 48 19.25 -1.86 -5.59
C ASN A 48 18.84 -0.46 -6.06
N THR A 49 19.31 0.61 -5.41
CA THR A 49 19.01 1.97 -5.82
C THR A 49 19.59 2.28 -7.19
N ASP A 50 18.75 2.81 -8.09
CA ASP A 50 19.17 3.16 -9.44
C ASP A 50 20.22 4.28 -9.43
N SER A 51 21.28 4.10 -10.22
CA SER A 51 22.35 5.09 -10.41
C SER A 51 21.88 6.48 -10.86
N ARG A 52 20.69 6.58 -11.47
CA ARG A 52 20.09 7.82 -11.97
C ARG A 52 19.13 8.48 -10.98
N LEU A 53 19.04 8.01 -9.73
CA LEU A 53 18.13 8.55 -8.70
C LEU A 53 18.18 10.09 -8.60
N HIS A 54 19.37 10.68 -8.80
CA HIS A 54 19.59 12.12 -8.72
C HIS A 54 19.89 12.78 -10.08
N ASP A 55 19.69 12.09 -11.22
CA ASP A 55 19.87 12.71 -12.54
C ASP A 55 18.75 13.75 -12.77
N PRO A 56 19.06 15.05 -12.92
CA PRO A 56 18.05 16.08 -13.09
C PRO A 56 17.27 15.96 -14.41
N ARG A 57 17.76 15.15 -15.36
CA ARG A 57 17.06 14.86 -16.62
C ARG A 57 16.03 13.75 -16.47
N GLY A 58 16.00 13.07 -15.33
CA GLY A 58 15.11 11.95 -15.06
C GLY A 58 15.44 10.69 -15.89
N VAL A 59 14.42 9.85 -16.06
CA VAL A 59 14.48 8.61 -16.82
C VAL A 59 13.39 8.57 -17.88
N VAL A 60 13.63 7.82 -18.96
CA VAL A 60 12.62 7.59 -19.99
C VAL A 60 11.58 6.61 -19.43
N VAL A 61 10.32 7.03 -19.41
CA VAL A 61 9.19 6.16 -19.01
C VAL A 61 8.85 5.25 -20.19
N GLY A 62 9.02 3.94 -20.01
CA GLY A 62 8.71 2.93 -21.03
C GLY A 62 7.26 2.42 -21.00
N GLY A 63 6.54 2.64 -19.90
CA GLY A 63 5.16 2.19 -19.72
C GLY A 63 4.59 2.67 -18.38
N ILE A 64 3.27 2.62 -18.26
CA ILE A 64 2.53 2.97 -17.05
C ILE A 64 1.72 1.75 -16.64
N ILE A 65 1.81 1.36 -15.37
CA ILE A 65 1.07 0.22 -14.82
C ILE A 65 0.05 0.77 -13.82
N TYR A 66 -1.22 0.47 -14.05
CA TYR A 66 -2.28 0.67 -13.07
C TYR A 66 -2.52 -0.65 -12.35
N GLY A 67 -2.82 -0.57 -11.06
CA GLY A 67 -3.06 -1.75 -10.25
C GLY A 67 -3.85 -1.41 -9.00
N GLY A 68 -4.75 -2.31 -8.64
CA GLY A 68 -5.58 -2.24 -7.44
C GLY A 68 -5.59 -3.58 -6.74
N ARG A 69 -6.12 -3.62 -5.52
CA ARG A 69 -6.44 -4.88 -4.88
C ARG A 69 -7.74 -5.40 -5.46
N ASP A 70 -7.63 -6.53 -6.14
CA ASP A 70 -8.76 -7.25 -6.68
C ASP A 70 -8.49 -8.75 -6.57
N SER A 71 -9.39 -9.44 -5.89
CA SER A 71 -9.26 -10.85 -5.56
C SER A 71 -9.99 -11.78 -6.53
N ASP A 72 -10.91 -11.28 -7.35
CA ASP A 72 -11.86 -12.13 -8.08
C ASP A 72 -12.28 -11.66 -9.48
N THR A 73 -11.97 -10.42 -9.90
CA THR A 73 -12.56 -9.85 -11.13
C THR A 73 -11.56 -9.79 -12.30
N TRP A 74 -10.41 -9.16 -12.13
CA TRP A 74 -9.40 -8.91 -13.16
C TRP A 74 -8.36 -10.03 -13.25
N VAL A 75 -7.79 -10.19 -14.45
CA VAL A 75 -6.62 -11.03 -14.65
C VAL A 75 -5.36 -10.39 -14.04
N PRO A 76 -4.30 -11.17 -13.72
CA PRO A 76 -3.11 -10.62 -13.08
C PRO A 76 -2.35 -9.55 -13.88
N LEU A 77 -2.43 -9.59 -15.21
CA LEU A 77 -1.81 -8.62 -16.11
C LEU A 77 -2.57 -8.56 -17.43
N GLU A 78 -2.89 -7.35 -17.88
CA GLU A 78 -3.48 -7.06 -19.18
C GLU A 78 -2.85 -5.79 -19.75
N GLU A 79 -2.65 -5.76 -21.07
CA GLU A 79 -2.14 -4.60 -21.80
C GLU A 79 -3.28 -3.87 -22.51
N ALA A 80 -3.31 -2.55 -22.41
CA ALA A 80 -4.28 -1.74 -23.15
C ALA A 80 -4.00 -1.73 -24.65
N PHE A 81 -5.05 -1.71 -25.47
CA PHE A 81 -4.92 -1.62 -26.93
C PHE A 81 -4.23 -0.33 -27.41
N ASP A 82 -4.46 0.78 -26.70
CA ASP A 82 -3.85 2.08 -26.97
C ASP A 82 -3.89 2.98 -25.72
N TRP A 83 -3.42 4.21 -25.87
CA TRP A 83 -3.39 5.21 -24.80
C TRP A 83 -4.79 5.56 -24.28
N THR A 84 -5.76 5.77 -25.16
CA THR A 84 -7.12 6.17 -24.79
C THR A 84 -7.80 5.06 -24.01
N HIS A 85 -7.66 3.81 -24.47
CA HIS A 85 -8.11 2.64 -23.75
C HIS A 85 -7.45 2.59 -22.37
N GLY A 86 -6.12 2.68 -22.28
CA GLY A 86 -5.41 2.60 -21.00
C GLY A 86 -5.83 3.69 -20.00
N ILE A 87 -6.02 4.93 -20.43
CA ILE A 87 -6.51 6.01 -19.56
C ILE A 87 -7.93 5.72 -19.07
N ILE A 88 -8.84 5.32 -19.96
CA ILE A 88 -10.25 5.16 -19.59
C ILE A 88 -10.45 3.90 -18.75
N THR A 89 -10.05 2.73 -19.25
CA THR A 89 -10.38 1.43 -18.64
C THR A 89 -9.46 1.07 -17.49
N ASN A 90 -8.15 1.31 -17.62
CA ASN A 90 -7.18 0.89 -16.60
C ASN A 90 -6.93 1.97 -15.55
N GLY A 91 -6.97 3.25 -15.94
CA GLY A 91 -6.69 4.38 -15.05
C GLY A 91 -7.94 4.98 -14.39
N ALA A 92 -8.85 5.50 -15.19
CA ALA A 92 -10.04 6.23 -14.73
C ALA A 92 -11.16 5.32 -14.22
N SER A 93 -11.11 4.03 -14.52
CA SER A 93 -12.03 3.02 -13.98
C SER A 93 -11.37 2.10 -12.95
N LEU A 94 -10.19 2.47 -12.43
CA LEU A 94 -9.48 1.67 -11.43
C LEU A 94 -10.32 1.51 -10.17
N GLU A 95 -10.51 0.25 -9.76
CA GLU A 95 -11.11 -0.14 -8.50
C GLU A 95 -10.08 -0.83 -7.62
N SER A 96 -10.15 -0.59 -6.30
CA SER A 96 -9.30 -1.29 -5.34
C SER A 96 -10.09 -1.55 -4.06
N GLU A 97 -9.90 -2.75 -3.50
CA GLU A 97 -10.35 -3.06 -2.15
C GLU A 97 -9.68 -2.13 -1.12
N THR A 98 -10.45 -1.66 -0.14
CA THR A 98 -9.97 -0.83 0.95
C THR A 98 -8.91 -1.55 1.80
N THR A 99 -7.90 -0.78 2.21
CA THR A 99 -6.85 -1.27 3.13
C THR A 99 -7.09 -0.74 4.54
N ALA A 100 -6.44 -1.35 5.53
CA ALA A 100 -6.39 -0.85 6.91
C ALA A 100 -5.96 0.62 7.06
N ALA A 101 -5.31 1.19 6.04
CA ALA A 101 -4.85 2.58 6.05
C ALA A 101 -5.95 3.59 5.66
N THR A 102 -7.01 3.13 4.98
CA THR A 102 -8.15 3.97 4.59
C THR A 102 -9.21 3.86 5.69
N LEU A 103 -9.69 4.99 6.23
CA LEU A 103 -10.78 5.02 7.22
C LEU A 103 -12.03 4.30 6.65
N GLY A 104 -12.33 3.07 7.09
CA GLY A 104 -13.50 2.30 6.64
C GLY A 104 -13.40 0.78 6.88
N GLU A 105 -14.44 0.05 6.49
CA GLU A 105 -14.45 -1.42 6.48
C GLU A 105 -13.43 -1.96 5.47
N GLU A 106 -12.65 -2.97 5.86
CA GLU A 106 -11.66 -3.65 4.99
C GLU A 106 -12.36 -4.55 3.97
N GLY A 107 -11.85 -4.61 2.74
CA GLY A 107 -12.35 -5.51 1.69
C GLY A 107 -13.54 -4.97 0.87
N VAL A 108 -13.92 -3.71 1.06
CA VAL A 108 -14.95 -3.07 0.21
C VAL A 108 -14.27 -2.49 -1.02
N ARG A 109 -14.70 -2.92 -2.21
CA ARG A 109 -14.21 -2.39 -3.48
C ARG A 109 -14.73 -0.96 -3.69
N LYS A 110 -13.81 -0.03 -3.97
CA LYS A 110 -14.14 1.36 -4.26
C LYS A 110 -13.36 1.84 -5.49
N PHE A 111 -13.93 2.79 -6.21
CA PHE A 111 -13.21 3.52 -7.26
C PHE A 111 -12.04 4.29 -6.65
N ASN A 112 -10.86 4.10 -7.25
CA ASN A 112 -9.63 4.79 -6.90
C ASN A 112 -8.94 5.28 -8.18
N LEU A 113 -9.59 6.24 -8.85
CA LEU A 113 -9.19 6.75 -10.15
C LEU A 113 -7.73 7.16 -10.15
N MET A 114 -6.94 6.61 -11.07
CA MET A 114 -5.51 6.86 -11.23
C MET A 114 -4.67 6.64 -9.95
N SER A 115 -5.25 6.04 -8.91
CA SER A 115 -4.72 6.02 -7.54
C SER A 115 -4.35 7.39 -6.97
N ASN A 116 -5.03 8.46 -7.37
CA ASN A 116 -4.68 9.81 -6.95
C ASN A 116 -5.81 10.61 -6.28
N LEU A 117 -6.99 10.02 -6.06
CA LEU A 117 -8.17 10.72 -5.55
C LEU A 117 -7.92 11.55 -4.29
N ASP A 118 -7.18 11.00 -3.31
CA ASP A 118 -6.87 11.68 -2.05
C ASP A 118 -5.91 12.87 -2.20
N PHE A 119 -5.33 13.07 -3.39
CA PHE A 119 -4.33 14.10 -3.68
C PHE A 119 -4.79 15.13 -4.72
N LEU A 120 -6.01 14.97 -5.26
CA LEU A 120 -6.60 15.94 -6.18
C LEU A 120 -7.08 17.18 -5.43
N SER A 121 -6.89 18.36 -6.04
CA SER A 121 -7.29 19.67 -5.51
C SER A 121 -8.70 20.08 -5.90
#